data_AF-A0A2E3U849-F1
#
_entry.id   AF-A0A2E3U849-F1
#
_cell.length_a   1.000
_cell.length_b   1.000
_cell.length_c   1.000
_cell.angle_alpha   90.00
_cell.angle_beta   90.00
_cell.angle_gamma   90.00
#
_symmetry.space_group_name_H-M   'P 1'
#
loop_
_entity.id
_entity.type
_entity.pdbx_description
1 polymer ?
#
loop_
_entity_poly.entity_id
_entity_poly.type
_entity_poly.pdbx_seq_one_letter_code
_entity_poly.pdbx_strand_id
1 'polypeptide(L)'
;MLTSAALAILVTMALAILRALLGPTIYDRMLAVNMFGTKTVLLIAVIAAIAGRGDYLDIALVYAMINFIAIVAVMKYFEFGSLGHSGDVAGHSNVVQDNVAPDEAVTSPDVKNQEGK
;
A
#
# COMPACT_ATOMS: atom_id res chain seq x y z
N MET A 1 -19.19 -2.26 -37.81
CA MET A 1 -19.75 -1.95 -36.47
C MET A 1 -18.68 -2.13 -35.38
N LEU A 2 -18.12 -3.32 -35.15
CA LEU A 2 -17.03 -3.49 -34.16
C LEU A 2 -15.69 -2.87 -34.59
N THR A 3 -15.38 -2.87 -35.89
CA THR A 3 -14.14 -2.30 -36.43
C THR A 3 -14.03 -0.79 -36.22
N SER A 4 -15.13 -0.05 -36.34
CA SER A 4 -15.18 1.38 -36.03
C SER A 4 -15.00 1.65 -34.53
N ALA A 5 -15.50 0.76 -33.66
CA ALA A 5 -15.28 0.84 -32.22
C ALA A 5 -13.81 0.60 -31.88
N ALA A 6 -13.16 -0.40 -32.49
CA ALA A 6 -11.72 -0.64 -32.30
C ALA A 6 -10.87 0.58 -32.73
N LEU A 7 -11.22 1.21 -33.86
CA LEU A 7 -10.52 2.40 -34.34
C LEU A 7 -10.73 3.62 -33.42
N ALA A 8 -11.94 3.81 -32.90
CA ALA A 8 -12.24 4.83 -31.90
C ALA A 8 -11.45 4.59 -30.59
N ILE A 9 -11.36 3.34 -30.13
CA ILE A 9 -10.58 2.97 -28.94
C ILE A 9 -9.10 3.30 -29.15
N LEU A 10 -8.53 2.97 -30.32
CA LEU A 10 -7.14 3.33 -30.66
C LEU A 10 -6.87 4.84 -30.58
N VAL A 11 -7.77 5.67 -31.12
CA VAL A 11 -7.66 7.13 -31.03
C VAL A 11 -7.75 7.59 -29.56
N THR A 12 -8.65 7.02 -28.76
CA THR A 12 -8.75 7.37 -27.34
C THR A 12 -7.53 6.93 -26.53
N MET A 13 -6.86 5.84 -26.90
CA MET A 13 -5.60 5.42 -26.26
C MET A 13 -4.47 6.41 -26.55
N ALA A 14 -4.36 6.90 -27.79
CA ALA A 14 -3.39 7.93 -28.15
C ALA A 14 -3.61 9.23 -27.34
N LEU A 15 -4.86 9.66 -27.18
CA LEU A 15 -5.21 10.81 -26.35
C LEU A 15 -4.99 10.57 -24.84
N ALA A 16 -5.21 9.34 -24.36
CA ALA A 16 -4.96 8.97 -22.97
C ALA A 16 -3.46 9.01 -22.63
N ILE A 17 -2.59 8.58 -23.55
CA ILE A 17 -1.12 8.68 -23.39
C ILE A 17 -0.70 10.15 -23.34
N LEU A 18 -1.24 11.00 -24.23
CA LEU A 18 -0.97 12.44 -24.20
C LEU A 18 -1.38 13.05 -22.85
N ARG A 19 -2.55 12.71 -22.32
CA ARG A 19 -3.01 13.15 -20.98
C ARG A 19 -2.10 12.65 -19.86
N ALA A 20 -1.62 11.40 -19.94
CA ALA A 20 -0.73 10.80 -18.93
C ALA A 20 0.63 11.51 -18.85
N LEU A 21 1.17 11.94 -19.99
CA LEU A 21 2.45 12.63 -20.06
C LEU A 21 2.36 14.10 -19.61
N LEU A 22 1.22 14.76 -19.86
CA LEU A 22 1.01 16.16 -19.46
C LEU A 22 0.62 16.33 -17.98
N GLY A 23 0.39 15.25 -17.24
CA GLY A 23 -0.03 15.31 -15.85
C GLY A 23 1.06 15.88 -14.92
N PRO A 24 0.85 17.05 -14.29
CA PRO A 24 1.84 17.68 -13.41
C PRO A 24 1.92 17.02 -12.03
N THR A 25 0.89 16.27 -11.62
CA THR A 25 0.83 15.59 -10.32
C THR A 25 0.97 14.08 -10.46
N ILE A 26 1.51 13.42 -9.42
CA ILE A 26 1.64 11.95 -9.37
C ILE A 26 0.26 11.30 -9.45
N TYR A 27 -0.76 11.88 -8.81
CA TYR A 27 -2.14 11.41 -8.87
C TYR A 27 -2.76 11.51 -10.28
N ASP A 28 -2.48 12.57 -11.05
CA ASP A 28 -2.98 12.70 -12.44
C ASP A 28 -2.33 11.66 -13.36
N ARG A 29 -1.04 11.35 -13.14
CA ARG A 29 -0.34 10.26 -13.84
C ARG A 29 -0.93 8.89 -13.51
N MET A 30 -1.19 8.62 -12.23
CA MET A 30 -1.82 7.38 -11.77
C MET A 30 -3.23 7.20 -12.35
N LEU A 31 -4.05 8.26 -12.32
CA LEU A 31 -5.37 8.25 -12.91
C LEU A 31 -5.31 7.99 -14.42
N ALA A 32 -4.35 8.62 -15.12
CA ALA A 32 -4.17 8.44 -16.55
C ALA A 32 -3.72 7.01 -16.91
N VAL A 33 -2.83 6.39 -16.12
CA VAL A 33 -2.44 4.98 -16.29
C VAL A 33 -3.64 4.04 -16.13
N ASN A 34 -4.49 4.25 -15.13
CA ASN A 34 -5.69 3.45 -14.95
C ASN A 34 -6.70 3.61 -16.11
N MET A 35 -6.87 4.84 -16.59
CA MET A 35 -7.72 5.14 -17.75
C MET A 35 -7.18 4.56 -19.05
N PHE A 36 -5.86 4.37 -19.16
CA PHE A 36 -5.24 3.70 -20.29
C PHE A 36 -5.44 2.18 -20.21
N GLY A 37 -5.15 1.57 -19.05
CA GLY A 37 -5.28 0.12 -18.87
C GLY A 37 -6.70 -0.41 -19.06
N THR A 38 -7.71 0.34 -18.61
CA THR A 38 -9.14 -0.02 -18.85
C THR A 38 -9.51 0.02 -20.34
N LYS A 39 -8.92 0.92 -21.15
CA LYS A 39 -9.12 0.96 -22.61
C LYS A 39 -8.39 -0.20 -23.30
N THR A 40 -7.22 -0.60 -22.80
CA THR A 40 -6.50 -1.78 -23.30
C THR A 40 -7.34 -3.03 -23.14
N VAL A 41 -7.92 -3.25 -21.96
CA VAL A 41 -8.83 -4.38 -21.69
C VAL A 41 -10.02 -4.35 -22.64
N LEU A 42 -10.63 -3.18 -22.81
CA LEU A 42 -11.76 -3.00 -23.71
C LEU A 42 -11.38 -3.33 -25.16
N LEU A 43 -10.19 -2.93 -25.60
CA LEU A 43 -9.67 -3.25 -26.94
C LEU A 43 -9.49 -4.75 -27.12
N ILE A 44 -8.90 -5.45 -26.15
CA ILE A 44 -8.73 -6.91 -26.21
C ILE A 44 -10.10 -7.60 -26.27
N ALA A 45 -11.08 -7.15 -25.49
CA ALA A 45 -12.44 -7.69 -25.52
C ALA A 45 -13.15 -7.45 -26.87
N VAL A 46 -12.95 -6.27 -27.49
CA VAL A 46 -13.48 -5.98 -28.83
C VAL A 46 -12.79 -6.85 -29.89
N ILE A 47 -11.48 -7.06 -29.80
CA ILE A 47 -10.75 -7.98 -30.69
C ILE A 47 -11.27 -9.41 -30.53
N ALA A 48 -11.51 -9.86 -29.29
CA ALA A 48 -12.11 -11.17 -29.00
C ALA A 48 -13.48 -11.34 -29.68
N ALA A 49 -14.32 -10.31 -29.61
CA ALA A 49 -15.63 -10.30 -30.24
C ALA A 49 -15.56 -10.27 -31.78
N ILE A 50 -14.57 -9.61 -32.38
CA ILE A 50 -14.34 -9.65 -33.84
C ILE A 50 -13.83 -11.03 -34.26
N ALA A 51 -12.95 -11.65 -33.48
CA ALA A 51 -12.36 -12.95 -33.78
C ALA A 51 -13.36 -14.11 -33.64
N GLY A 52 -14.54 -13.88 -33.04
CA GLY A 52 -15.60 -14.87 -32.89
C GLY A 52 -15.26 -16.03 -31.96
N ARG A 53 -14.16 -15.93 -31.21
CA ARG A 53 -13.69 -16.94 -30.25
C ARG A 53 -13.62 -16.33 -28.87
N GLY A 54 -14.41 -16.89 -27.95
CA GLY A 54 -14.48 -16.45 -26.55
C GLY A 54 -13.17 -16.66 -25.79
N ASP A 55 -12.27 -17.50 -26.28
CA ASP A 55 -10.96 -17.81 -25.68
C ASP A 55 -10.12 -16.56 -25.39
N TYR A 56 -10.29 -15.49 -26.17
CA TYR A 56 -9.57 -14.23 -25.99
C TYR A 56 -10.13 -13.35 -24.85
N LEU A 57 -11.34 -13.62 -24.35
CA LEU A 57 -11.90 -12.92 -23.19
C LEU A 57 -11.15 -13.27 -21.89
N ASP A 58 -10.57 -14.47 -21.80
CA ASP A 58 -9.77 -14.85 -20.65
C ASP A 58 -8.52 -13.97 -20.54
N ILE A 59 -7.84 -13.74 -21.67
CA ILE A 59 -6.71 -12.80 -21.76
C ILE A 59 -7.16 -11.38 -21.35
N ALA A 60 -8.33 -10.92 -21.80
CA ALA A 60 -8.87 -9.62 -21.41
C ALA A 60 -9.11 -9.52 -19.89
N LEU A 61 -9.68 -10.56 -19.28
CA LEU A 61 -9.94 -10.63 -17.84
C LEU A 61 -8.66 -10.64 -17.01
N VAL A 62 -7.66 -11.43 -17.43
CA VAL A 62 -6.35 -11.45 -16.77
C VAL A 62 -5.69 -10.07 -16.85
N TYR A 63 -5.73 -9.40 -18.01
CA TYR A 63 -5.23 -8.03 -18.14
C TYR A 63 -6.00 -7.02 -17.27
N ALA A 64 -7.31 -7.19 -17.11
CA ALA A 64 -8.11 -6.35 -16.24
C ALA A 64 -7.71 -6.49 -14.77
N MET A 65 -7.51 -7.74 -14.33
CA MET A 65 -7.06 -8.05 -12.97
C MET A 65 -5.67 -7.48 -12.71
N ILE A 66 -4.73 -7.66 -13.64
CA ILE A 66 -3.37 -7.11 -13.52
C ILE A 66 -3.39 -5.59 -13.44
N ASN A 67 -4.14 -4.92 -14.31
CA ASN A 67 -4.23 -3.46 -14.31
C ASN A 67 -4.81 -2.92 -12.98
N PHE A 68 -5.83 -3.60 -12.45
CA PHE A 68 -6.44 -3.23 -11.17
C PHE A 68 -5.46 -3.42 -10.00
N ILE A 69 -4.76 -4.56 -9.93
CA ILE A 69 -3.79 -4.82 -8.86
C ILE A 69 -2.62 -3.84 -8.94
N ALA A 70 -2.12 -3.54 -10.15
CA ALA A 70 -1.01 -2.63 -10.37
C ALA A 70 -1.33 -1.22 -9.82
N ILE A 71 -2.49 -0.66 -10.14
CA ILE A 71 -2.84 0.69 -9.66
C ILE A 71 -3.03 0.72 -8.14
N VAL A 72 -3.66 -0.30 -7.56
CA VAL A 72 -3.84 -0.42 -6.10
C VAL A 72 -2.49 -0.56 -5.39
N ALA A 73 -1.59 -1.39 -5.91
CA ALA A 73 -0.26 -1.59 -5.35
C ALA A 73 0.55 -0.28 -5.36
N VAL A 74 0.51 0.45 -6.47
CA VAL A 74 1.23 1.72 -6.59
C VAL A 74 0.60 2.80 -5.70
N MET A 75 -0.74 2.89 -5.61
CA MET A 75 -1.39 3.80 -4.65
C MET A 75 -1.01 3.47 -3.21
N LYS A 76 -1.04 2.19 -2.83
CA LYS A 76 -0.64 1.73 -1.49
C LYS A 76 0.83 2.05 -1.20
N TYR A 77 1.72 1.90 -2.18
CA TYR A 77 3.13 2.26 -2.05
C TYR A 77 3.32 3.75 -1.75
N PHE A 78 2.63 4.62 -2.50
CA PHE A 78 2.72 6.06 -2.29
C PHE A 78 2.08 6.53 -0.97
N GLU A 79 1.03 5.87 -0.51
CA GLU A 79 0.34 6.26 0.73
C GLU A 79 1.04 5.76 1.99
N PHE A 80 1.55 4.52 1.98
CA PHE A 80 2.10 3.89 3.19
C PHE A 80 3.63 3.80 3.21
N GLY A 81 4.32 4.08 2.11
CA GLY A 81 5.80 4.04 2.01
C GLY A 81 6.44 2.65 2.21
N SER A 82 5.69 1.68 2.73
CA SER A 82 6.09 0.29 2.97
C SER A 82 4.98 -0.66 2.52
N LEU A 83 5.36 -1.68 1.74
CA LEU A 83 4.44 -2.71 1.22
C LEU A 83 4.16 -3.83 2.24
N GLY A 84 4.82 -3.82 3.41
CA GLY A 84 4.65 -4.80 4.46
C GLY A 84 4.82 -4.19 5.84
N HIS A 85 3.77 -4.23 6.66
CA HIS A 85 3.91 -4.05 8.09
C HIS A 85 4.48 -5.36 8.63
N SER A 86 5.80 -5.43 8.85
CA SER A 86 6.35 -6.44 9.75
C SER A 86 5.67 -6.18 11.09
N GLY A 87 4.78 -7.09 11.51
CA GLY A 87 4.22 -7.04 12.83
C GLY A 87 5.35 -7.25 13.82
N ASP A 88 5.95 -6.15 14.29
CA ASP A 88 6.78 -6.16 15.48
C ASP A 88 5.86 -6.55 16.64
N VAL A 89 5.78 -7.86 16.90
CA VAL A 89 5.36 -8.38 18.20
C VAL A 89 6.44 -7.93 19.17
N ALA A 90 6.32 -6.68 19.62
CA ALA A 90 7.09 -6.15 20.72
C ALA A 90 6.79 -7.05 21.92
N GLY A 91 7.74 -7.94 22.20
CA GLY A 91 7.68 -8.87 23.30
C GLY A 91 7.45 -8.11 24.59
N HIS A 92 6.36 -8.47 25.28
CA HIS A 92 6.19 -8.18 26.69
C HIS A 92 7.29 -8.90 27.48
N SER A 93 8.45 -8.28 27.63
CA SER A 93 9.38 -8.62 28.70
C SER A 93 9.08 -7.71 29.88
N ASN A 94 8.22 -8.19 30.79
CA ASN A 94 8.22 -7.71 32.17
C ASN A 94 9.56 -8.12 32.79
N VAL A 95 10.55 -7.23 32.69
CA VAL A 95 11.76 -7.31 33.49
C VAL A 95 11.37 -6.84 34.88
N VAL A 96 11.24 -7.80 35.79
CA VAL A 96 11.16 -7.58 37.22
C VAL A 96 12.33 -6.68 37.61
N GLN A 97 12.00 -5.44 37.96
CA GLN A 97 12.95 -4.49 38.50
C GLN A 97 13.14 -4.88 39.97
N ASP A 98 14.07 -5.80 40.21
CA ASP A 98 14.58 -6.11 41.55
C ASP A 98 15.29 -4.85 42.08
N ASN A 99 14.50 -3.98 42.69
CA ASN A 99 15.00 -2.82 43.40
C ASN A 99 15.56 -3.33 44.73
N VAL A 100 16.80 -3.81 44.68
CA VAL A 100 17.62 -4.07 45.87
C VAL A 100 17.78 -2.74 46.59
N ALA A 101 17.03 -2.57 47.67
CA ALA A 101 17.21 -1.45 48.59
C ALA A 101 18.67 -1.44 49.06
N PRO A 102 19.36 -0.29 49.06
CA PRO A 102 20.68 -0.22 49.64
C PRO A 102 20.57 -0.54 51.13
N ASP A 103 21.37 -1.51 51.53
CA ASP A 103 21.76 -1.85 52.88
C ASP A 103 22.36 -0.61 53.57
N GLU A 104 21.50 0.26 54.10
CA GLU A 104 21.88 1.20 55.15
C GLU A 104 21.59 0.56 56.50
N ALA A 105 22.52 -0.32 56.87
CA ALA A 105 22.77 -0.67 58.24
C ALA A 105 23.03 0.59 59.09
N VAL A 106 22.22 0.73 60.14
CA VAL A 106 22.70 0.98 61.50
C VAL A 106 23.58 2.21 61.69
N THR A 107 22.96 3.35 62.01
CA THR A 107 23.38 4.17 63.17
C THR A 107 22.24 5.07 63.64
N SER A 108 21.57 4.69 64.74
CA SER A 108 21.33 5.54 65.91
C SER A 108 20.32 4.86 66.83
N PRO A 109 20.77 4.21 67.93
CA PRO A 109 19.90 3.99 69.06
C PRO A 109 19.87 5.28 69.90
N ASP A 110 18.73 5.96 69.84
CA ASP A 110 18.31 7.03 70.74
C ASP A 110 18.17 6.45 72.17
N VAL A 111 19.28 6.40 72.92
CA VAL A 111 19.29 6.03 74.33
C VAL A 111 19.07 7.27 75.17
N LYS A 112 17.78 7.49 75.42
CA LYS A 112 17.17 8.08 76.61
C LYS A 112 18.11 8.18 77.82
N ASN A 113 18.30 9.42 78.29
CA ASN A 113 18.28 9.81 79.71
C ASN A 113 19.33 9.18 80.65
N GLN A 114 20.45 9.87 80.89
CA GLN A 114 21.16 9.81 82.18
C GLN A 114 21.69 11.19 82.58
N GLU A 115 21.11 11.71 83.68
CA GLU A 115 21.77 12.41 84.80
C GLU A 115 22.37 13.80 84.51
N GLY A 116 21.98 14.90 85.17
CA GLY A 116 21.67 15.04 86.58
C GLY A 116 22.84 15.71 87.31
N LYS A 117 22.88 17.05 87.30
CA LYS A 117 23.33 17.98 88.37
C LYS A 117 23.55 19.40 87.84
#